data_AF-A0A4Q3SMU1-F1
#
_entry.id   AF-A0A4Q3SMU1-F1
#
_cell.length_a   1.000
_cell.length_b   1.000
_cell.length_c   1.000
_cell.angle_alpha   90.00
_cell.angle_beta   90.00
_cell.angle_gamma   90.00
#
_symmetry.space_group_name_H-M   'P 1'
#
loop_
_entity.id
_entity.type
_entity.pdbx_description
1 polymer ?
#
loop_
_entity_poly.entity_id
_entity_poly.type
_entity_poly.pdbx_seq_one_letter_code
_entity_poly.pdbx_strand_id
1 'polypeptide(L)'
;MKNLLGGLAGAVALNVIHEVYKKFDVDAPRVDLVGEEALRWSAGVVGVDEPNDTQIYAATLAADVISNSLYYSLAGFAGKNTVVAAGAGLGLAAGIGALTLTKPLGLNDEHVNKTSKTKFLTVAWYVAGGVVAGLVLKALKR
;
A
#
# COMPACT_ATOMS: atom_id res chain seq x y z
N MET A 1 2.44 -14.13 -15.09
CA MET A 1 1.00 -13.80 -15.03
C MET A 1 0.36 -14.13 -13.69
N LYS A 2 0.39 -15.39 -13.20
CA LYS A 2 -0.21 -15.76 -11.89
C LYS A 2 0.26 -14.90 -10.71
N ASN A 3 1.55 -14.55 -10.69
CA ASN A 3 2.14 -13.70 -9.65
C ASN A 3 1.52 -12.29 -9.63
N LEU A 4 1.36 -11.68 -10.81
CA LEU A 4 0.75 -10.35 -10.94
C LEU A 4 -0.73 -10.35 -10.54
N LEU A 5 -1.48 -11.40 -10.89
CA LEU A 5 -2.89 -11.53 -10.48
C LEU A 5 -3.04 -11.60 -8.96
N GLY A 6 -2.18 -12.38 -8.29
CA GLY A 6 -2.17 -12.44 -6.83
C GLY A 6 -1.75 -11.11 -6.21
N GLY A 7 -0.71 -10.46 -6.75
CA GLY A 7 -0.29 -9.14 -6.30
C GLY A 7 -1.40 -8.10 -6.44
N LEU A 8 -2.07 -8.06 -7.59
CA LEU A 8 -3.21 -7.17 -7.85
C LEU A 8 -4.37 -7.40 -6.88
N ALA A 9 -4.70 -8.65 -6.57
CA ALA A 9 -5.73 -8.96 -5.59
C ALA A 9 -5.39 -8.40 -4.20
N GLY A 10 -4.12 -8.50 -3.77
CA GLY A 10 -3.66 -7.90 -2.52
C GLY A 10 -3.69 -6.37 -2.54
N ALA A 11 -3.27 -5.74 -3.64
CA ALA A 11 -3.28 -4.29 -3.81
C ALA A 11 -4.71 -3.71 -3.81
N VAL A 12 -5.65 -4.38 -4.50
CA VAL A 12 -7.06 -3.99 -4.48
C VAL A 12 -7.65 -4.16 -3.08
N ALA A 13 -7.37 -5.27 -2.40
CA ALA A 13 -7.84 -5.48 -1.03
C ALA A 13 -7.32 -4.38 -0.09
N LEU A 14 -6.02 -4.07 -0.15
CA LEU A 14 -5.40 -2.99 0.61
C LEU A 14 -6.11 -1.65 0.39
N ASN A 15 -6.30 -1.26 -0.87
CA ASN A 15 -6.94 0.01 -1.22
C ASN A 15 -8.40 0.09 -0.80
N VAL A 16 -9.16 -1.00 -0.97
CA VAL A 16 -10.55 -1.07 -0.48
C VAL A 16 -10.60 -0.89 1.04
N ILE A 17 -9.70 -1.52 1.80
CA ILE A 17 -9.66 -1.36 3.25
C ILE A 17 -9.34 0.10 3.62
N HIS A 18 -8.35 0.74 2.99
CA HIS A 18 -8.05 2.16 3.23
C HIS A 18 -9.26 3.05 2.92
N GLU A 19 -9.84 2.92 1.73
CA GLU A 19 -10.94 3.78 1.24
C GLU A 19 -12.24 3.62 2.04
N VAL A 20 -12.53 2.40 2.50
CA VAL A 20 -13.70 2.14 3.33
C VAL A 20 -13.46 2.65 4.74
N TYR A 21 -12.34 2.29 5.36
CA TYR A 21 -12.12 2.56 6.79
C TYR A 21 -11.97 4.06 7.09
N LYS A 22 -11.32 4.82 6.19
CA LYS A 22 -11.14 6.27 6.36
C LYS A 22 -12.45 7.06 6.40
N LYS A 23 -13.58 6.48 5.95
CA LYS A 23 -14.91 7.12 5.98
C LYS A 23 -15.58 7.06 7.36
N PHE A 24 -15.13 6.15 8.23
CA PHE A 24 -15.79 5.89 9.52
C PHE A 24 -14.91 6.18 10.73
N ASP A 25 -13.60 6.37 10.53
CA ASP A 25 -12.64 6.53 11.63
C ASP A 25 -11.67 7.68 11.35
N VAL A 26 -11.69 8.69 12.22
CA VAL A 26 -10.83 9.88 12.11
C VAL A 26 -9.35 9.58 12.35
N ASP A 27 -9.05 8.46 13.02
CA ASP A 27 -7.67 8.01 13.27
C ASP A 27 -7.21 6.97 12.26
N ALA A 28 -8.00 6.70 11.21
CA ALA A 28 -7.59 5.87 10.09
C ALA A 28 -6.32 6.44 9.42
N PRO A 29 -5.38 5.57 9.01
CA PRO A 29 -4.22 6.03 8.27
C PRO A 29 -4.63 6.60 6.91
N ARG A 30 -4.07 7.76 6.57
CA ARG A 30 -4.30 8.50 5.32
C ARG A 30 -3.17 8.29 4.34
N VAL A 31 -2.98 7.03 3.92
CA VAL A 31 -1.96 6.63 2.94
C VAL A 31 -2.18 7.32 1.59
N ASP A 32 -3.43 7.66 1.26
CA ASP A 32 -3.78 8.48 0.09
C ASP A 32 -3.09 9.86 0.13
N LEU A 33 -3.10 10.53 1.28
CA LEU A 33 -2.45 11.84 1.42
C LEU A 33 -0.93 11.74 1.35
N VAL A 34 -0.34 10.68 1.93
CA VAL A 34 1.12 10.42 1.80
C VAL A 34 1.50 10.25 0.33
N GLY A 35 0.69 9.52 -0.45
CA GLY A 35 0.94 9.32 -1.87
C GLY A 35 0.76 10.59 -2.70
N GLU A 36 -0.25 11.41 -2.40
CA GLU A 36 -0.45 12.71 -3.04
C GLU A 36 0.71 13.67 -2.75
N GLU A 37 1.18 13.75 -1.50
CA GLU A 37 2.35 14.55 -1.12
C GLU A 37 3.61 14.08 -1.88
N ALA A 38 3.82 12.76 -1.96
CA ALA A 38 4.95 12.19 -2.69
C ALA A 38 4.88 12.50 -4.20
N LEU A 39 3.70 12.41 -4.83
CA LEU A 39 3.52 12.74 -6.24
C LEU A 39 3.71 14.23 -6.50
N ARG A 40 3.14 15.12 -5.68
CA ARG A 40 3.34 16.57 -5.76
C ARG A 40 4.82 16.94 -5.63
N TRP A 41 5.50 16.37 -4.64
CA TRP A 41 6.93 16.56 -4.46
C TRP A 41 7.71 16.12 -5.71
N SER A 42 7.41 14.95 -6.26
CA SER A 42 8.07 14.45 -7.47
C SER A 42 7.80 15.34 -8.69
N ALA A 43 6.57 15.85 -8.85
CA ALA A 43 6.20 16.77 -9.93
C ALA A 43 6.98 18.08 -9.86
N GLY A 44 7.12 18.64 -8.65
CA GLY A 44 7.95 19.83 -8.41
C GLY A 44 9.43 19.60 -8.71
N VAL A 45 9.97 18.41 -8.43
CA VAL A 45 11.36 18.05 -8.75
C VAL A 45 11.59 17.95 -10.26
N VAL A 46 10.63 17.40 -11.01
CA VAL A 46 10.77 17.21 -12.48
C VAL A 46 10.29 18.43 -13.29
N GLY A 47 9.76 19.47 -12.64
CA GLY A 47 9.35 20.71 -13.29
C GLY A 47 8.09 20.59 -14.13
N VAL A 48 7.16 19.70 -13.76
CA VAL A 48 5.83 19.60 -14.39
C VAL A 48 4.78 20.31 -13.53
N ASP A 49 3.72 20.79 -14.17
CA ASP A 49 2.62 21.46 -13.48
C ASP A 49 2.00 20.54 -12.42
N GLU A 50 1.67 21.13 -11.26
CA GLU A 50 1.02 20.40 -10.18
C GLU A 50 -0.40 20.00 -10.63
N PRO A 51 -0.74 18.69 -10.60
CA PRO A 51 -2.08 18.24 -10.96
C PRO A 51 -3.11 18.82 -9.98
N ASN A 52 -4.33 19.05 -10.47
CA ASN A 52 -5.42 19.42 -9.57
C ASN A 52 -5.78 18.26 -8.61
N ASP A 53 -6.53 18.57 -7.55
CA ASP A 53 -6.85 17.60 -6.47
C ASP A 53 -7.50 16.30 -6.97
N THR A 54 -8.34 16.36 -8.01
CA THR A 54 -8.98 15.14 -8.55
C THR A 54 -7.98 14.31 -9.36
N GLN A 55 -7.14 14.96 -10.14
CA GLN A 55 -6.11 14.31 -10.96
C GLN A 55 -5.02 13.69 -10.08
N ILE A 56 -4.56 14.39 -9.04
CA ILE A 56 -3.54 13.87 -8.13
C ILE A 56 -4.07 12.66 -7.37
N TYR A 57 -5.32 12.71 -6.86
CA TYR A 57 -5.93 11.58 -6.17
C TYR A 57 -6.02 10.33 -7.07
N ALA A 58 -6.51 10.49 -8.30
CA ALA A 58 -6.63 9.39 -9.25
C ALA A 58 -5.26 8.82 -9.65
N ALA A 59 -4.26 9.70 -9.85
CA ALA A 59 -2.89 9.30 -10.14
C ALA A 59 -2.26 8.54 -8.96
N THR A 60 -2.45 9.03 -7.73
CA THR A 60 -2.00 8.36 -6.50
C THR A 60 -2.60 6.98 -6.37
N LEU A 61 -3.93 6.86 -6.54
CA LEU A 61 -4.61 5.57 -6.45
C LEU A 61 -4.09 4.58 -7.50
N ALA A 62 -3.91 5.03 -8.75
CA ALA A 62 -3.37 4.19 -9.81
C ALA A 62 -1.92 3.76 -9.52
N ALA A 63 -1.08 4.71 -9.08
CA ALA A 63 0.31 4.44 -8.73
C ALA A 63 0.41 3.48 -7.54
N ASP A 64 -0.44 3.63 -6.52
CA ASP A 64 -0.48 2.76 -5.35
C ASP A 64 -0.92 1.34 -5.75
N VAL A 65 -2.00 1.20 -6.52
CA VAL A 65 -2.46 -0.12 -7.00
C VAL A 65 -1.37 -0.79 -7.83
N ILE A 66 -0.74 -0.10 -8.78
CA ILE A 66 0.32 -0.67 -9.63
C ILE A 66 1.53 -1.07 -8.77
N SER A 67 2.01 -0.16 -7.92
CA SER A 67 3.20 -0.39 -7.10
C SER A 67 2.99 -1.55 -6.12
N ASN A 68 1.85 -1.59 -5.43
CA ASN A 68 1.52 -2.70 -4.53
C ASN A 68 1.24 -4.00 -5.29
N SER A 69 0.70 -3.95 -6.50
CA SER A 69 0.52 -5.15 -7.33
C SER A 69 1.86 -5.79 -7.67
N LEU A 70 2.82 -4.97 -8.11
CA LEU A 70 4.18 -5.40 -8.41
C LEU A 70 4.85 -5.91 -7.13
N TYR A 71 4.76 -5.16 -6.04
CA TYR A 71 5.37 -5.49 -4.76
C TYR A 71 4.86 -6.83 -4.20
N TYR A 72 3.54 -7.02 -4.08
CA TYR A 72 2.98 -8.28 -3.58
C TYR A 72 3.13 -9.45 -4.54
N SER A 73 3.33 -9.20 -5.84
CA SER A 73 3.65 -10.27 -6.79
C SER A 73 4.94 -11.01 -6.43
N LEU A 74 5.85 -10.36 -5.68
CA LEU A 74 7.09 -10.96 -5.18
C LEU A 74 6.82 -12.16 -4.25
N ALA A 75 5.69 -12.17 -3.53
CA ALA A 75 5.29 -13.34 -2.73
C ALA A 75 5.19 -14.60 -3.60
N GLY A 76 4.85 -14.43 -4.88
CA GLY A 76 4.71 -15.51 -5.85
C GLY A 76 6.01 -16.28 -6.12
N PHE A 77 7.18 -15.76 -5.72
CA PHE A 77 8.45 -16.50 -5.79
C PHE A 77 8.62 -17.51 -4.64
N ALA A 78 7.89 -17.37 -3.54
CA ALA A 78 7.91 -18.33 -2.44
C ALA A 78 7.20 -19.65 -2.81
N GLY A 79 7.57 -20.74 -2.14
CA GLY A 79 6.95 -22.06 -2.33
C GLY A 79 5.46 -22.07 -1.98
N LYS A 80 4.70 -23.04 -2.51
CA LYS A 80 3.23 -23.15 -2.29
C LYS A 80 2.83 -23.14 -0.80
N ASN A 81 3.65 -23.74 0.06
CA ASN A 81 3.40 -23.83 1.49
C ASN A 81 3.78 -22.54 2.25
N THR A 82 4.66 -21.72 1.69
CA THR A 82 5.19 -20.51 2.33
C THR A 82 4.68 -19.21 1.71
N VAL A 83 3.98 -19.27 0.57
CA VAL A 83 3.50 -18.10 -0.18
C VAL A 83 2.60 -17.15 0.62
N VAL A 84 1.79 -17.66 1.54
CA VAL A 84 0.95 -16.82 2.42
C VAL A 84 1.80 -16.09 3.44
N ALA A 85 2.76 -16.79 4.07
CA ALA A 85 3.70 -16.19 5.00
C ALA A 85 4.61 -15.15 4.30
N ALA A 86 5.03 -15.42 3.07
CA ALA A 86 5.78 -14.48 2.25
C ALA A 86 4.97 -13.21 1.95
N GLY A 87 3.70 -13.36 1.57
CA GLY A 87 2.78 -12.24 1.37
C GLY A 87 2.60 -11.41 2.65
N ALA A 88 2.33 -12.06 3.78
CA ALA A 88 2.24 -11.39 5.08
C ALA A 88 3.55 -10.68 5.47
N GLY A 89 4.70 -11.30 5.22
CA GLY A 89 6.02 -10.71 5.47
C GLY A 89 6.30 -9.47 4.63
N LEU A 90 5.93 -9.50 3.34
CA LEU A 90 5.97 -8.30 2.48
C LEU A 90 5.03 -7.21 3.00
N GLY A 91 3.81 -7.58 3.40
CA GLY A 91 2.87 -6.64 4.01
C GLY A 91 3.42 -5.99 5.29
N LEU A 92 4.05 -6.79 6.15
CA LEU A 92 4.71 -6.28 7.36
C LEU A 92 5.84 -5.30 7.01
N ALA A 93 6.68 -5.66 6.03
CA ALA A 93 7.77 -4.81 5.57
C ALA A 93 7.27 -3.49 4.97
N ALA A 94 6.22 -3.53 4.13
CA ALA A 94 5.60 -2.33 3.58
C ALA A 94 4.97 -1.45 4.66
N GLY A 95 4.25 -2.05 5.63
CA GLY A 95 3.67 -1.32 6.75
C GLY A 95 4.71 -0.62 7.62
N ILE A 96 5.82 -1.32 7.94
CA ILE A 96 6.95 -0.71 8.67
C ILE A 96 7.61 0.38 7.82
N GLY A 97 7.76 0.16 6.51
CA GLY A 97 8.29 1.15 5.59
C GLY A 97 7.44 2.42 5.58
N ALA A 98 6.12 2.28 5.50
CA ALA A 98 5.19 3.41 5.56
C ALA A 98 5.34 4.21 6.86
N LEU A 99 5.57 3.56 8.01
CA LEU A 99 5.76 4.25 9.30
C LEU A 99 7.13 4.90 9.49
N THR A 100 8.16 4.44 8.78
CA THR A 100 9.54 4.83 9.04
C THR A 100 10.15 5.69 7.94
N LEU A 101 9.61 5.65 6.72
CA LEU A 101 10.15 6.36 5.56
C LEU A 101 9.48 7.70 5.27
N THR A 102 8.24 7.92 5.71
CA THR A 102 7.50 9.19 5.55
C THR A 102 8.31 10.40 6.01
N LYS A 103 8.78 10.39 7.26
CA LYS A 103 9.54 11.51 7.85
C LYS A 103 10.88 11.77 7.14
N PRO A 104 11.75 10.76 6.89
CA PRO A 104 12.98 10.97 6.12
C PRO A 104 12.77 11.50 4.70
N LEU A 105 11.63 11.19 4.08
CA LEU A 105 11.26 11.67 2.75
C LEU A 105 10.67 13.09 2.75
N GLY A 106 10.55 13.72 3.93
CA GLY A 106 9.97 15.06 4.07
C GLY A 106 8.45 15.10 3.92
N LEU A 107 7.78 13.93 4.00
CA LEU A 107 6.32 13.80 3.95
C LEU A 107 5.71 13.98 5.35
N ASN A 108 4.43 14.28 5.41
CA ASN A 108 3.72 14.43 6.68
C ASN A 108 3.52 13.05 7.35
N ASP A 109 4.29 12.82 8.40
CA ASP A 109 4.28 11.57 9.15
C ASP A 109 2.98 11.33 9.93
N GLU A 110 2.22 12.39 10.25
CA GLU A 110 0.98 12.23 11.02
C GLU A 110 -0.05 11.37 10.30
N HIS A 111 -0.08 11.39 8.95
CA HIS A 111 -1.02 10.60 8.15
C HIS A 111 -0.99 9.10 8.46
N VAL A 112 0.15 8.57 8.90
CA VAL A 112 0.33 7.14 9.20
C VAL A 112 0.80 6.87 10.63
N ASN A 113 1.22 7.90 11.36
CA ASN A 113 1.91 7.79 12.65
C ASN A 113 1.27 8.60 13.80
N LYS A 114 0.11 9.25 13.57
CA LYS A 114 -0.56 10.15 14.55
C LYS A 114 -0.83 9.51 15.91
N THR A 115 -1.36 8.29 15.95
CA THR A 115 -1.71 7.58 17.20
C THR A 115 -1.21 6.15 17.18
N SER A 116 -1.12 5.50 18.35
CA SER A 116 -0.81 4.06 18.43
C SER A 116 -1.79 3.21 17.61
N LYS A 117 -3.07 3.64 17.56
CA LYS A 117 -4.08 3.05 16.71
C LYS A 117 -3.69 3.21 15.25
N THR A 118 -3.51 4.43 14.75
CA THR A 118 -3.10 4.73 13.36
C THR A 118 -1.89 3.91 12.94
N LYS A 119 -0.85 3.81 13.78
CA LYS A 119 0.35 2.99 13.52
C LYS A 119 0.03 1.51 13.33
N PHE A 120 -0.71 0.95 14.28
CA PHE A 120 -1.16 -0.44 14.22
C PHE A 120 -1.98 -0.66 12.96
N LEU A 121 -2.87 0.29 12.63
CA LEU A 121 -3.70 0.22 11.45
C LEU A 121 -2.85 0.23 10.17
N THR A 122 -1.93 1.17 10.01
CA THR A 122 -1.02 1.22 8.86
C THR A 122 -0.41 -0.17 8.61
N VAL A 123 0.21 -0.77 9.63
CA VAL A 123 0.84 -2.10 9.47
C VAL A 123 -0.18 -3.19 9.16
N ALA A 124 -1.29 -3.24 9.90
CA ALA A 124 -2.26 -4.32 9.75
C ALA A 124 -2.92 -4.33 8.35
N TRP A 125 -3.06 -3.16 7.70
CA TRP A 125 -3.71 -3.06 6.39
C TRP A 125 -2.80 -3.63 5.32
N TYR A 126 -1.51 -3.26 5.35
CA TYR A 126 -0.50 -3.85 4.46
C TYR A 126 -0.33 -5.35 4.69
N VAL A 127 -0.38 -5.82 5.95
CA VAL A 127 -0.36 -7.28 6.24
C VAL A 127 -1.60 -7.95 5.65
N ALA A 128 -2.79 -7.38 5.81
CA ALA A 128 -4.03 -7.91 5.24
C ALA A 128 -3.96 -8.01 3.72
N GLY A 129 -3.51 -6.96 3.03
CA GLY A 129 -3.27 -6.98 1.57
C GLY A 129 -2.29 -8.07 1.15
N GLY A 130 -1.18 -8.22 1.89
CA GLY A 130 -0.19 -9.26 1.66
C GLY A 130 -0.72 -10.69 1.86
N VAL A 131 -1.54 -10.90 2.90
CA VAL A 131 -2.22 -12.18 3.14
C VAL A 131 -3.17 -12.52 2.01
N VAL A 132 -3.97 -11.55 1.54
CA VAL A 132 -4.87 -11.76 0.39
C VAL A 132 -4.08 -12.15 -0.86
N ALA A 133 -2.99 -11.43 -1.16
CA ALA A 133 -2.12 -11.80 -2.27
C ALA A 133 -1.60 -13.23 -2.14
N GLY A 134 -1.08 -13.58 -0.97
CA GLY A 134 -0.57 -14.92 -0.67
C GLY A 134 -1.62 -16.02 -0.82
N LEU A 135 -2.85 -15.80 -0.36
CA LEU A 135 -3.97 -16.73 -0.50
C LEU A 135 -4.36 -16.97 -1.96
N VAL A 136 -4.48 -15.89 -2.74
CA VAL A 136 -4.79 -15.98 -4.18
C VAL A 136 -3.67 -16.71 -4.92
N LEU A 137 -2.40 -16.41 -4.62
CA LEU A 137 -1.26 -17.11 -5.21
C LEU A 137 -1.24 -18.59 -4.84
N LYS A 138 -1.55 -18.94 -3.59
CA LYS A 138 -1.65 -20.33 -3.14
C LYS A 138 -2.71 -21.10 -3.92
N ALA A 139 -3.86 -20.48 -4.16
CA ALA A 139 -4.93 -21.08 -4.95
C ALA A 139 -4.54 -21.26 -6.44
N LEU A 140 -3.76 -20.34 -7.00
CA LEU A 140 -3.28 -20.41 -8.39
C LEU A 140 -2.11 -21.38 -8.61
N LYS A 141 -1.38 -21.73 -7.54
CA LYS A 141 -0.33 -22.75 -7.53
C LYS A 141 -0.97 -24.12 -7.33
N ARG A 142 -1.20 -24.83 -8.44
CA ARG A 142 -1.61 -26.24 -8.43
C ARG A 142 -0.54 -27.08 -7.77
#